data_AF-A0A2J7VQV1-F1
#
_entry.id   AF-A0A2J7VQV1-F1
#
_cell.length_a   1.000
_cell.length_b   1.000
_cell.length_c   1.000
_cell.angle_alpha   90.00
_cell.angle_beta   90.00
_cell.angle_gamma   90.00
#
_symmetry.space_group_name_H-M   'P 1'
#
loop_
_entity.id
_entity.type
_entity.pdbx_description
1 polymer ?
#
loop_
_entity_poly.entity_id
_entity_poly.type
_entity_poly.pdbx_seq_one_letter_code
_entity_poly.pdbx_strand_id
1 'polypeptide(L)'
;MDEPAAVTVRLRELLRARSEALNHKAVESGGNVDAEELASLDRLSKALRIAEEGSAAPGRWWHAAALLLALGAVSVLFLVRVPNTRVTIEIEASAVEFALAREHPVIGRAAVTQLGVSGVDAVRISPDVLPQLTAQKAGTSALRLAVPLAPGQGGAINTAALVPPAGTLISLRHMGFARTYRLSLKNRRAGTPIAFEADVRGLLSVAAPGVLDAPLRHDFGKSGASIRFESRGDTTDVDLVLAEAGALPFYAQIPVDALALTRLEEFALPHKSVVAPLSTVLGGSIFFESLDGARHPLRAGEHLRLEVAEGRIESLRLLDDRIALKFRGSVSAVATGEEDIGRDLMPSLLQWLKARQPLSLVWGATIFLYGLIVSATRWYRRTP
;
A
#
# COMPACT_ATOMS: atom_id res chain seq x y z
N MET A 1 -32.09 -25.77 -39.77
CA MET A 1 -33.07 -24.91 -40.48
C MET A 1 -32.32 -24.19 -41.60
N ASP A 2 -32.05 -24.87 -42.72
CA ASP A 2 -31.34 -24.33 -43.91
C ASP A 2 -32.26 -24.16 -45.13
N GLU A 3 -33.56 -24.33 -44.92
CA GLU A 3 -34.61 -24.20 -45.94
C GLU A 3 -34.58 -22.88 -46.75
N PRO A 4 -34.33 -21.69 -46.15
CA PRO A 4 -34.29 -20.46 -46.94
C PRO A 4 -33.08 -20.35 -47.89
N ALA A 5 -31.96 -20.99 -47.55
CA ALA A 5 -30.78 -21.03 -48.41
C ALA A 5 -30.98 -21.99 -49.60
N ALA A 6 -31.62 -23.14 -49.35
CA ALA A 6 -31.96 -24.10 -50.41
C ALA A 6 -32.95 -23.51 -51.44
N VAL A 7 -33.93 -22.72 -50.99
CA VAL A 7 -34.91 -22.08 -51.88
C VAL A 7 -34.27 -21.04 -52.81
N THR A 8 -33.34 -20.22 -52.31
CA THR A 8 -32.64 -19.23 -53.14
C THR A 8 -31.70 -19.86 -54.17
N VAL A 9 -30.99 -20.95 -53.81
CA VAL A 9 -30.18 -21.71 -54.77
C VAL A 9 -31.06 -22.29 -55.89
N ARG A 10 -32.18 -22.93 -55.53
CA ARG A 10 -33.11 -23.51 -56.50
C ARG A 10 -33.77 -22.48 -57.41
N LEU A 11 -34.07 -21.29 -56.88
CA LEU A 11 -34.57 -20.16 -57.68
C LEU A 11 -33.53 -19.64 -58.68
N ARG A 12 -32.24 -19.58 -58.31
CA ARG A 12 -31.16 -19.20 -59.23
C ARG A 12 -30.96 -20.24 -60.34
N GLU A 13 -30.99 -21.52 -59.99
CA GLU A 13 -30.91 -22.60 -60.97
C GLU A 13 -32.08 -22.56 -61.95
N LEU A 14 -33.30 -22.34 -61.46
CA LEU A 14 -34.48 -22.19 -62.30
C LEU A 14 -34.41 -20.93 -63.19
N LEU A 15 -33.97 -19.79 -62.67
CA LEU A 15 -33.78 -18.57 -63.45
C LEU A 15 -32.76 -18.80 -64.57
N ARG A 16 -31.63 -19.45 -64.25
CA ARG A 16 -30.55 -19.73 -65.20
C ARG A 16 -31.01 -20.69 -66.29
N ALA A 17 -31.59 -21.83 -65.91
CA ALA A 17 -32.11 -22.81 -66.86
C ALA A 17 -33.16 -22.20 -67.79
N ARG A 18 -34.05 -21.36 -67.25
CA ARG A 18 -35.12 -20.72 -68.05
C ARG A 18 -34.58 -19.61 -68.95
N SER A 19 -33.58 -18.85 -68.50
CA SER A 19 -32.90 -17.86 -69.33
C SER A 19 -32.11 -18.51 -70.46
N GLU A 20 -31.41 -19.62 -70.20
CA GLU A 20 -30.66 -20.37 -71.22
C GLU A 20 -31.61 -20.97 -72.28
N ALA A 21 -32.73 -21.57 -71.85
CA ALA A 21 -33.75 -22.11 -72.76
C ALA A 21 -34.39 -21.03 -73.64
N LEU A 22 -34.66 -19.85 -73.07
CA LEU A 22 -35.26 -18.72 -73.78
C LEU A 22 -34.28 -18.08 -74.77
N ASN A 23 -32.99 -18.04 -74.43
CA ASN A 23 -31.94 -17.57 -75.33
C ASN A 23 -31.76 -18.53 -76.52
N HIS A 24 -31.81 -19.86 -76.29
CA HIS A 24 -31.77 -20.85 -77.37
C HIS A 24 -32.96 -20.69 -78.33
N LYS A 25 -34.19 -20.57 -77.79
CA LYS A 25 -35.39 -20.33 -78.59
C LYS A 25 -35.31 -19.03 -79.39
N ALA A 26 -34.78 -17.96 -78.80
CA ALA A 26 -34.62 -16.67 -79.48
C ALA A 26 -33.68 -16.76 -80.69
N VAL A 27 -32.61 -17.55 -80.60
CA VAL A 27 -31.67 -17.77 -81.70
C VAL A 27 -32.32 -18.58 -82.83
N GLU A 28 -33.08 -19.62 -82.49
CA GLU A 28 -33.77 -20.48 -83.47
C GLU A 28 -34.95 -19.77 -84.17
N SER A 29 -35.66 -18.89 -83.46
CA SER A 29 -36.83 -18.16 -84.00
C SER A 29 -36.49 -16.82 -84.66
N GLY A 30 -35.20 -16.51 -84.85
CA GLY A 30 -34.76 -15.24 -85.46
C GLY A 30 -35.09 -14.01 -84.61
N GLY A 31 -35.14 -14.16 -83.29
CA GLY A 31 -35.39 -13.09 -82.33
C GLY A 31 -36.87 -12.89 -81.95
N ASN A 32 -37.78 -13.72 -82.47
CA ASN A 32 -39.19 -13.65 -82.09
C ASN A 32 -39.44 -14.48 -80.82
N VAL A 33 -39.44 -13.82 -79.66
CA VAL A 33 -39.67 -14.44 -78.35
C VAL A 33 -41.04 -14.03 -77.84
N ASP A 34 -41.80 -14.99 -77.32
CA ASP A 34 -43.12 -14.74 -76.77
C ASP A 34 -43.07 -13.79 -75.56
N ALA A 35 -43.92 -12.77 -75.58
CA ALA A 35 -43.97 -11.73 -74.56
C ALA A 35 -44.32 -12.30 -73.17
N GLU A 36 -45.08 -13.39 -73.13
CA GLU A 36 -45.46 -14.06 -71.89
C GLU A 36 -44.25 -14.76 -71.23
N GLU A 37 -43.35 -15.35 -72.01
CA GLU A 37 -42.14 -15.98 -71.48
C GLU A 37 -41.17 -14.94 -70.89
N LEU A 38 -41.01 -13.78 -71.55
CA LEU A 38 -40.22 -12.66 -71.02
C LEU A 38 -40.82 -12.10 -69.72
N ALA A 39 -42.15 -11.95 -69.65
CA ALA A 39 -42.82 -11.53 -68.42
C ALA A 39 -42.64 -12.54 -67.27
N SER A 40 -42.55 -13.83 -67.58
CA SER A 40 -42.29 -14.87 -66.57
C SER A 40 -40.87 -14.78 -65.99
N LEU A 41 -39.86 -14.46 -66.83
CA LEU A 41 -38.48 -14.21 -66.39
C LEU A 41 -38.39 -12.94 -65.51
N ASP A 42 -39.08 -11.86 -65.88
CA ASP A 42 -39.11 -10.64 -65.06
C ASP A 42 -39.71 -10.91 -63.67
N ARG A 43 -40.83 -11.64 -63.58
CA ARG A 43 -41.44 -12.04 -62.29
C ARG A 43 -40.50 -12.89 -61.45
N LEU A 44 -39.76 -13.82 -62.07
CA LEU A 44 -38.82 -14.70 -61.37
C LEU A 44 -37.59 -13.92 -60.88
N SER A 45 -37.11 -12.96 -61.67
CA SER A 45 -36.03 -12.04 -61.26
C SER A 45 -36.43 -11.13 -60.10
N LYS A 46 -37.67 -10.59 -60.13
CA LYS A 46 -38.23 -9.79 -59.02
C LYS A 46 -38.43 -10.61 -57.76
N ALA A 47 -38.90 -11.85 -57.88
CA ALA A 47 -39.03 -12.77 -56.75
C ALA A 47 -37.66 -13.09 -56.12
N LEU A 48 -36.62 -13.29 -56.95
CA LEU A 48 -35.25 -13.48 -56.46
C LEU A 48 -34.75 -12.23 -55.72
N ARG A 49 -35.00 -11.02 -56.26
CA ARG A 49 -34.58 -9.76 -55.64
C ARG A 49 -35.26 -9.54 -54.29
N ILE A 50 -36.55 -9.83 -54.17
CA ILE A 50 -37.29 -9.76 -52.90
C ILE A 50 -36.78 -10.81 -51.91
N ALA A 51 -36.45 -12.03 -52.37
CA ALA A 51 -35.87 -13.07 -51.52
C ALA A 51 -34.46 -12.73 -51.04
N GLU A 52 -33.65 -12.05 -51.86
CA GLU A 52 -32.31 -11.58 -51.51
C GLU A 52 -32.36 -10.35 -50.58
N GLU A 53 -33.31 -9.42 -50.79
CA GLU A 53 -33.55 -8.28 -49.90
C GLU A 53 -34.13 -8.72 -48.53
N GLY A 54 -34.91 -9.80 -48.49
CA GLY A 54 -35.48 -10.39 -47.26
C GLY A 54 -34.54 -11.32 -46.50
N SER A 55 -33.45 -11.79 -47.12
CA SER A 55 -32.40 -12.52 -46.43
C SER A 55 -31.54 -11.53 -45.65
N ALA A 56 -31.94 -11.28 -44.39
CA ALA A 56 -31.24 -10.37 -43.48
C ALA A 56 -29.73 -10.60 -43.57
N ALA A 57 -29.01 -9.62 -44.14
CA ALA A 57 -27.60 -9.73 -44.46
C ALA A 57 -26.84 -10.37 -43.28
N PRO A 58 -26.21 -11.54 -43.47
CA PRO A 58 -25.63 -12.26 -42.35
C PRO A 58 -24.47 -11.47 -41.74
N GLY A 59 -24.71 -11.02 -40.50
CA GLY A 59 -23.65 -10.90 -39.51
C GLY A 59 -22.98 -9.54 -39.35
N ARG A 60 -23.74 -8.43 -39.22
CA ARG A 60 -23.21 -7.19 -38.60
C ARG A 60 -23.08 -7.29 -37.07
N TRP A 61 -23.74 -8.27 -36.44
CA TRP A 61 -23.71 -8.47 -34.99
C TRP A 61 -22.30 -8.76 -34.44
N TRP A 62 -21.41 -9.32 -35.26
CA TRP A 62 -20.02 -9.56 -34.87
C TRP A 62 -19.22 -8.29 -34.60
N HIS A 63 -19.51 -7.19 -35.31
CA HIS A 63 -18.88 -5.90 -35.00
C HIS A 63 -19.37 -5.37 -33.63
N ALA A 64 -20.66 -5.56 -33.33
CA ALA A 64 -21.21 -5.22 -32.02
C ALA A 64 -20.61 -6.11 -30.92
N ALA A 65 -20.44 -7.41 -31.16
CA ALA A 65 -19.79 -8.33 -30.22
C ALA A 65 -18.31 -7.95 -29.96
N ALA A 66 -17.55 -7.62 -31.00
CA ALA A 66 -16.16 -7.17 -30.86
C ALA A 66 -16.07 -5.85 -30.07
N LEU A 67 -16.98 -4.91 -30.32
CA LEU A 67 -17.05 -3.65 -29.58
C LEU A 67 -17.40 -3.89 -28.10
N LEU A 68 -18.38 -4.74 -27.82
CA LEU A 68 -18.76 -5.12 -26.45
C LEU A 68 -17.60 -5.82 -25.72
N LEU A 69 -16.85 -6.67 -26.41
CA LEU A 69 -15.68 -7.32 -25.84
C LEU A 69 -14.55 -6.32 -25.54
N ALA A 70 -14.31 -5.36 -26.43
CA ALA A 70 -13.34 -4.29 -26.18
C ALA A 70 -13.76 -3.39 -25.01
N LEU A 71 -15.03 -2.98 -24.96
CA LEU A 71 -15.60 -2.25 -23.82
C LEU A 71 -15.52 -3.04 -22.52
N GLY A 72 -15.81 -4.35 -22.57
CA GLY A 72 -15.68 -5.26 -21.45
C GLY A 72 -14.24 -5.33 -20.94
N ALA A 73 -13.26 -5.47 -21.85
CA ALA A 73 -11.85 -5.48 -21.49
C ALA A 73 -11.39 -4.16 -20.83
N VAL A 74 -11.79 -3.01 -21.39
CA VAL A 74 -11.48 -1.69 -20.79
C VAL A 74 -12.16 -1.52 -19.43
N SER A 75 -13.41 -1.97 -19.30
CA SER A 75 -14.15 -1.96 -18.03
C SER A 75 -13.45 -2.82 -16.97
N VAL A 76 -12.99 -4.02 -17.33
CA VAL A 76 -12.20 -4.88 -16.44
C VAL A 76 -10.88 -4.21 -16.05
N LEU A 77 -10.15 -3.59 -16.99
CA LEU A 77 -8.91 -2.87 -16.68
C LEU A 77 -9.14 -1.63 -15.77
N PHE A 78 -10.33 -1.05 -15.80
CA PHE A 78 -10.72 0.04 -14.91
C PHE A 78 -11.04 -0.45 -13.49
N LEU A 79 -11.67 -1.62 -13.38
CA LEU A 79 -12.11 -2.20 -12.11
C LEU A 79 -11.00 -2.98 -11.38
N VAL A 80 -10.10 -3.62 -12.11
CA VAL A 80 -9.01 -4.40 -11.53
C VAL A 80 -7.89 -3.48 -11.05
N ARG A 81 -7.60 -3.55 -9.75
CA ARG A 81 -6.54 -2.79 -9.08
C ARG A 81 -5.19 -3.50 -9.21
N VAL A 82 -4.10 -2.73 -9.15
CA VAL A 82 -2.76 -3.30 -9.07
C VAL A 82 -2.58 -3.96 -7.68
N PRO A 83 -2.10 -5.22 -7.59
CA PRO A 83 -2.03 -5.92 -6.29
C PRO A 83 -0.96 -5.35 -5.36
N ASN A 84 0.11 -4.76 -5.90
CA ASN A 84 1.21 -4.17 -5.14
C ASN A 84 1.71 -2.92 -5.88
N THR A 85 1.90 -1.83 -5.15
CA THR A 85 2.47 -0.60 -5.71
C THR A 85 3.63 -0.12 -4.85
N ARG A 86 4.65 0.45 -5.49
CA ARG A 86 5.75 1.12 -4.78
C ARG A 86 5.37 2.54 -4.45
N VAL A 87 5.58 2.91 -3.19
CA VAL A 87 5.30 4.24 -2.67
C VAL A 87 6.50 4.79 -1.94
N THR A 88 6.66 6.12 -2.03
CA THR A 88 7.46 6.89 -1.09
C THR A 88 6.51 7.73 -0.27
N ILE A 89 6.60 7.63 1.06
CA ILE A 89 5.75 8.37 2.00
C ILE A 89 6.66 9.35 2.73
N GLU A 90 6.34 10.63 2.65
CA GLU A 90 6.98 11.70 3.43
C GLU A 90 5.91 12.29 4.35
N ILE A 91 6.05 12.08 5.66
CA ILE A 91 4.98 12.42 6.61
C ILE A 91 5.53 13.02 7.89
N GLU A 92 4.77 13.96 8.44
CA GLU A 92 4.89 14.44 9.80
C GLU A 92 3.77 13.79 10.62
N ALA A 93 4.12 13.19 11.75
CA ALA A 93 3.18 12.46 12.59
C ALA A 93 3.44 12.69 14.09
N SER A 94 2.42 12.51 14.91
CA SER A 94 2.53 12.52 16.38
C SER A 94 2.99 11.17 16.94
N ALA A 95 2.76 10.08 16.21
CA ALA A 95 3.27 8.75 16.49
C ALA A 95 3.47 7.94 15.21
N VAL A 96 4.44 7.03 15.23
CA VAL A 96 4.74 6.10 14.14
C VAL A 96 4.98 4.73 14.76
N GLU A 97 4.36 3.71 14.19
CA GLU A 97 4.58 2.32 14.58
C GLU A 97 5.10 1.52 13.39
N PHE A 98 6.13 0.70 13.60
CA PHE A 98 6.66 -0.18 12.55
C PHE A 98 7.22 -1.48 13.12
N ALA A 99 7.17 -2.54 12.32
CA ALA A 99 7.77 -3.83 12.67
C ALA A 99 9.09 -4.03 11.91
N LEU A 100 10.16 -4.39 12.61
CA LEU A 100 11.46 -4.64 11.99
C LEU A 100 11.44 -5.93 11.15
N ALA A 101 11.94 -5.86 9.92
CA ALA A 101 12.05 -7.01 9.05
C ALA A 101 13.18 -7.97 9.46
N ARG A 102 14.27 -7.39 9.97
CA ARG A 102 15.47 -8.09 10.42
C ARG A 102 16.11 -7.34 11.58
N GLU A 103 16.97 -8.01 12.32
CA GLU A 103 17.80 -7.36 13.34
C GLU A 103 18.57 -6.20 12.70
N HIS A 104 18.39 -5.01 13.25
CA HIS A 104 18.95 -3.78 12.70
C HIS A 104 19.07 -2.72 13.79
N PRO A 105 20.15 -1.93 13.82
CA PRO A 105 20.21 -0.78 14.72
C PRO A 105 19.14 0.25 14.35
N VAL A 106 18.36 0.73 15.32
CA VAL A 106 17.25 1.66 15.08
C VAL A 106 17.59 3.06 15.57
N ILE A 107 18.06 3.15 16.80
CA ILE A 107 18.45 4.39 17.46
C ILE A 107 19.95 4.33 17.77
N GLY A 108 20.66 5.41 17.53
CA GLY A 108 22.06 5.59 17.92
C GLY A 108 22.21 6.25 19.29
N ARG A 109 23.42 6.69 19.61
CA ARG A 109 23.70 7.36 20.88
C ARG A 109 23.09 8.76 20.93
N ALA A 110 22.40 9.09 22.02
CA ALA A 110 21.84 10.43 22.21
C ALA A 110 21.95 10.91 23.65
N ALA A 111 22.20 12.20 23.81
CA ALA A 111 22.17 12.87 25.09
C ALA A 111 20.72 13.20 25.50
N VAL A 112 20.32 12.75 26.68
CA VAL A 112 18.99 12.99 27.25
C VAL A 112 19.12 13.63 28.64
N THR A 113 18.16 14.48 28.99
CA THR A 113 18.06 15.07 30.35
C THR A 113 17.27 14.16 31.29
N GLN A 114 16.39 13.34 30.73
CA GLN A 114 15.63 12.35 31.47
C GLN A 114 15.49 11.07 30.64
N LEU A 115 15.65 9.94 31.32
CA LEU A 115 15.44 8.60 30.81
C LEU A 115 14.55 7.83 31.77
N GLY A 116 13.35 7.47 31.35
CA GLY A 116 12.49 6.50 32.03
C GLY A 116 12.51 5.18 31.25
N VAL A 117 12.59 4.06 31.94
CA VAL A 117 12.45 2.73 31.33
C VAL A 117 11.47 1.94 32.17
N SER A 118 10.45 1.36 31.55
CA SER A 118 9.51 0.46 32.22
C SER A 118 9.22 -0.80 31.42
N GLY A 119 8.69 -1.83 32.09
CA GLY A 119 8.44 -3.14 31.47
C GLY A 119 9.73 -3.96 31.27
N VAL A 120 10.68 -3.83 32.20
CA VAL A 120 11.96 -4.55 32.20
C VAL A 120 11.96 -5.65 33.26
N ASP A 121 12.65 -6.75 32.98
CA ASP A 121 12.77 -7.88 33.91
C ASP A 121 14.03 -7.80 34.77
N ALA A 122 15.08 -7.18 34.23
CA ALA A 122 16.36 -7.02 34.91
C ALA A 122 17.02 -5.69 34.57
N VAL A 123 17.63 -5.09 35.58
CA VAL A 123 18.49 -3.90 35.45
C VAL A 123 19.86 -4.28 36.00
N ARG A 124 20.93 -3.99 35.25
CA ARG A 124 22.32 -4.20 35.67
C ARG A 124 23.09 -2.91 35.57
N ILE A 125 23.78 -2.54 36.64
CA ILE A 125 24.60 -1.33 36.70
C ILE A 125 26.07 -1.75 36.80
N SER A 126 26.93 -1.18 35.96
CA SER A 126 28.36 -1.50 35.90
C SER A 126 29.19 -0.22 35.93
N PRO A 127 30.06 -0.01 36.95
CA PRO A 127 30.28 -0.87 38.13
C PRO A 127 29.06 -0.93 39.07
N ASP A 128 28.98 -1.95 39.92
CA ASP A 128 27.84 -2.18 40.84
C ASP A 128 27.84 -1.17 42.01
N VAL A 129 27.45 0.07 41.70
CA VAL A 129 27.42 1.20 42.65
C VAL A 129 26.09 1.34 43.38
N LEU A 130 25.04 0.67 42.89
CA LEU A 130 23.69 0.68 43.44
C LEU A 130 23.14 -0.76 43.51
N PRO A 131 23.67 -1.59 44.43
CA PRO A 131 23.34 -3.02 44.49
C PRO A 131 21.85 -3.28 44.74
N GLN A 132 21.15 -2.33 45.37
CA GLN A 132 19.70 -2.39 45.58
C GLN A 132 18.90 -2.46 44.26
N LEU A 133 19.43 -1.85 43.18
CA LEU A 133 18.83 -1.89 41.84
C LEU A 133 19.24 -3.14 41.05
N THR A 134 20.47 -3.64 41.26
CA THR A 134 21.01 -4.80 40.55
C THR A 134 20.48 -6.14 41.09
N ALA A 135 20.25 -6.24 42.40
CA ALA A 135 19.97 -7.51 43.08
C ALA A 135 18.51 -8.00 42.97
N GLN A 136 17.59 -7.18 42.45
CA GLN A 136 16.18 -7.59 42.35
C GLN A 136 15.94 -8.46 41.11
N LYS A 137 15.76 -9.76 41.36
CA LYS A 137 15.07 -10.68 40.44
C LYS A 137 13.57 -10.40 40.53
N ALA A 138 12.98 -9.90 39.44
CA ALA A 138 11.54 -9.77 39.22
C ALA A 138 10.82 -8.82 40.20
N GLY A 139 10.81 -7.51 39.91
CA GLY A 139 10.00 -6.55 40.67
C GLY A 139 10.08 -5.09 40.23
N THR A 140 11.26 -4.63 39.79
CA THR A 140 11.41 -3.29 39.19
C THR A 140 10.76 -3.22 37.82
N SER A 141 9.49 -2.83 37.80
CA SER A 141 8.80 -2.55 36.54
C SER A 141 9.20 -1.20 35.93
N ALA A 142 9.88 -0.31 36.67
CA ALA A 142 10.29 1.00 36.18
C ALA A 142 11.55 1.56 36.86
N LEU A 143 12.41 2.23 36.07
CA LEU A 143 13.53 3.06 36.52
C LEU A 143 13.46 4.42 35.81
N ARG A 144 13.64 5.51 36.56
CA ARG A 144 13.72 6.87 36.02
C ARG A 144 15.02 7.53 36.47
N LEU A 145 15.73 8.09 35.51
CA LEU A 145 16.97 8.83 35.66
C LEU A 145 16.72 10.26 35.17
N ALA A 146 17.14 11.25 35.94
CA ALA A 146 17.03 12.65 35.57
C ALA A 146 18.28 13.44 35.97
N VAL A 147 18.74 14.32 35.09
CA VAL A 147 19.78 15.30 35.39
C VAL A 147 19.14 16.46 36.19
N PRO A 148 19.63 16.78 37.40
CA PRO A 148 19.11 17.91 38.17
C PRO A 148 19.33 19.24 37.42
N LEU A 149 18.35 20.14 37.44
CA LEU A 149 18.48 21.48 36.83
C LEU A 149 19.40 22.45 37.60
N ALA A 150 20.08 21.99 38.66
CA ALA A 150 20.90 22.86 39.49
C ALA A 150 22.17 23.32 38.74
N PRO A 151 22.45 24.64 38.64
CA PRO A 151 23.63 25.13 37.95
C PRO A 151 24.92 24.63 38.62
N GLY A 152 25.86 24.13 37.80
CA GLY A 152 27.19 23.69 38.25
C GLY A 152 27.31 22.22 38.69
N GLN A 153 26.21 21.50 38.82
CA GLN A 153 26.22 20.05 39.09
C GLN A 153 25.93 19.29 37.79
N GLY A 154 26.96 19.18 36.94
CA GLY A 154 26.85 18.51 35.64
C GLY A 154 26.56 17.02 35.77
N GLY A 155 25.42 16.60 35.24
CA GLY A 155 25.09 15.19 34.98
C GLY A 155 24.90 14.97 33.48
N ALA A 156 25.16 13.76 33.01
CA ALA A 156 24.91 13.39 31.62
C ALA A 156 24.31 11.98 31.57
N ILE A 157 23.27 11.82 30.76
CA ILE A 157 22.68 10.53 30.42
C ILE A 157 22.80 10.40 28.90
N ASN A 158 23.49 9.36 28.44
CA ASN A 158 23.62 9.05 27.03
C ASN A 158 23.01 7.68 26.76
N THR A 159 22.05 7.58 25.85
CA THR A 159 21.54 6.28 25.41
C THR A 159 22.61 5.58 24.57
N ALA A 160 22.67 4.24 24.65
CA ALA A 160 23.43 3.43 23.71
C ALA A 160 22.65 3.21 22.41
N ALA A 161 23.29 2.58 21.43
CA ALA A 161 22.58 2.16 20.23
C ALA A 161 21.61 1.02 20.56
N LEU A 162 20.36 1.12 20.11
CA LEU A 162 19.35 0.08 20.27
C LEU A 162 19.33 -0.79 19.02
N VAL A 163 19.56 -2.10 19.20
CA VAL A 163 19.55 -3.11 18.14
C VAL A 163 18.51 -4.19 18.50
N PRO A 164 17.23 -4.00 18.14
CA PRO A 164 16.19 -4.97 18.44
C PRO A 164 16.25 -6.14 17.46
N PRO A 165 15.78 -7.34 17.87
CA PRO A 165 15.69 -8.50 16.98
C PRO A 165 14.63 -8.30 15.88
N ALA A 166 14.67 -9.18 14.87
CA ALA A 166 13.67 -9.22 13.81
C ALA A 166 12.25 -9.44 14.37
N GLY A 167 11.26 -8.73 13.82
CA GLY A 167 9.86 -8.81 14.21
C GLY A 167 9.49 -7.99 15.45
N THR A 168 10.44 -7.27 16.06
CA THR A 168 10.11 -6.29 17.11
C THR A 168 9.23 -5.19 16.54
N LEU A 169 8.09 -4.96 17.19
CA LEU A 169 7.20 -3.84 16.93
C LEU A 169 7.71 -2.64 17.73
N ILE A 170 7.99 -1.55 17.03
CA ILE A 170 8.54 -0.32 17.58
C ILE A 170 7.49 0.77 17.40
N SER A 171 7.02 1.34 18.50
CA SER A 171 6.12 2.49 18.49
C SER A 171 6.87 3.69 19.04
N LEU A 172 6.90 4.77 18.28
CA LEU A 172 7.54 6.02 18.67
C LEU A 172 6.45 7.09 18.74
N ARG A 173 6.32 7.75 19.88
CA ARG A 173 5.24 8.70 20.15
C ARG A 173 5.77 9.99 20.79
N HIS A 174 5.30 11.13 20.30
CA HIS A 174 5.45 12.41 20.98
C HIS A 174 4.46 12.49 22.16
N MET A 175 4.94 12.89 23.34
CA MET A 175 4.16 12.85 24.59
C MET A 175 3.44 14.17 24.91
N GLY A 176 3.40 15.12 23.97
CA GLY A 176 2.69 16.40 24.13
C GLY A 176 3.52 17.51 24.78
N PHE A 177 4.72 17.20 25.25
CA PHE A 177 5.70 18.18 25.74
C PHE A 177 6.89 18.23 24.80
N ALA A 178 7.43 19.44 24.59
CA ALA A 178 8.56 19.67 23.72
C ALA A 178 9.68 18.65 23.99
N ARG A 179 10.13 17.98 22.93
CA ARG A 179 11.24 17.02 22.96
C ARG A 179 11.05 15.82 23.89
N THR A 180 9.82 15.52 24.28
CA THR A 180 9.47 14.38 25.12
C THR A 180 8.83 13.29 24.29
N TYR A 181 9.50 12.14 24.26
CA TYR A 181 9.14 11.02 23.41
C TYR A 181 9.04 9.73 24.20
N ARG A 182 8.13 8.86 23.80
CA ARG A 182 8.07 7.47 24.27
C ARG A 182 8.41 6.54 23.12
N LEU A 183 9.33 5.62 23.38
CA LEU A 183 9.66 4.51 22.52
C LEU A 183 9.16 3.22 23.17
N SER A 184 8.13 2.61 22.61
CA SER A 184 7.61 1.32 23.05
C SER A 184 8.16 0.20 22.16
N LEU A 185 8.69 -0.83 22.79
CA LEU A 185 9.28 -2.00 22.14
C LEU A 185 8.45 -3.21 22.53
N LYS A 186 7.79 -3.85 21.55
CA LYS A 186 7.01 -5.06 21.76
C LYS A 186 7.59 -6.21 20.96
N ASN A 187 8.03 -7.25 21.63
CA ASN A 187 8.57 -8.42 20.95
C ASN A 187 7.45 -9.36 20.51
N ARG A 188 7.30 -9.60 19.21
CA ARG A 188 6.34 -10.59 18.69
C ARG A 188 6.82 -12.04 18.84
N ARG A 189 8.14 -12.26 18.98
CA ARG A 189 8.72 -13.59 19.14
C ARG A 189 9.06 -13.82 20.61
N ALA A 190 8.26 -14.66 21.25
CA ALA A 190 8.48 -15.04 22.65
C ALA A 190 9.93 -15.51 22.88
N GLY A 191 10.53 -15.05 23.98
CA GLY A 191 11.81 -15.55 24.48
C GLY A 191 13.09 -14.88 23.96
N THR A 192 13.03 -13.98 22.98
CA THR A 192 14.22 -13.18 22.61
C THR A 192 14.28 -11.91 23.47
N PRO A 193 15.28 -11.72 24.33
CA PRO A 193 15.34 -10.52 25.16
C PRO A 193 15.66 -9.29 24.30
N ILE A 194 15.01 -8.17 24.60
CA ILE A 194 15.39 -6.85 24.10
C ILE A 194 16.28 -6.20 25.17
N ALA A 195 17.47 -5.79 24.77
CA ALA A 195 18.39 -5.07 25.63
C ALA A 195 18.46 -3.59 25.23
N PHE A 196 18.35 -2.72 26.22
CA PHE A 196 18.58 -1.29 26.08
C PHE A 196 19.69 -0.89 27.06
N GLU A 197 20.57 0.02 26.68
CA GLU A 197 21.70 0.42 27.51
C GLU A 197 21.81 1.95 27.55
N ALA A 198 22.25 2.48 28.68
CA ALA A 198 22.50 3.90 28.86
C ALA A 198 23.76 4.12 29.70
N ASP A 199 24.59 5.06 29.26
CA ASP A 199 25.77 5.52 29.96
C ASP A 199 25.41 6.76 30.80
N VAL A 200 25.72 6.72 32.09
CA VAL A 200 25.46 7.81 33.04
C VAL A 200 26.75 8.37 33.62
N ARG A 201 26.81 9.70 33.82
CA ARG A 201 27.96 10.39 34.44
C ARG A 201 27.48 11.53 35.34
N GLY A 202 28.26 11.82 36.39
CA GLY A 202 27.98 12.91 37.33
C GLY A 202 26.77 12.68 38.22
N LEU A 203 26.24 13.78 38.78
CA LEU A 203 25.12 13.74 39.72
C LEU A 203 23.79 13.54 38.99
N LEU A 204 23.08 12.46 39.33
CA LEU A 204 21.75 12.15 38.80
C LEU A 204 20.74 11.91 39.93
N SER A 205 19.47 12.18 39.62
CA SER A 205 18.33 11.74 40.42
C SER A 205 17.83 10.40 39.88
N VAL A 206 17.84 9.37 40.71
CA VAL A 206 17.43 8.01 40.39
C VAL A 206 16.14 7.70 41.15
N ALA A 207 15.09 7.30 40.46
CA ALA A 207 13.84 6.87 41.05
C ALA A 207 13.46 5.49 40.51
N ALA A 208 13.21 4.54 41.42
CA ALA A 208 12.81 3.18 41.08
C ALA A 208 11.61 2.81 41.96
N PRO A 209 10.37 3.05 41.48
CA PRO A 209 9.16 2.72 42.22
C PRO A 209 9.15 1.24 42.63
N GLY A 210 8.83 0.96 43.90
CA GLY A 210 8.85 -0.39 44.46
C GLY A 210 10.21 -0.88 44.95
N VAL A 211 11.28 -0.11 44.72
CA VAL A 211 12.63 -0.38 45.26
C VAL A 211 13.15 0.73 46.14
N LEU A 212 12.97 1.97 45.70
CA LEU A 212 13.37 3.16 46.44
C LEU A 212 12.11 3.87 46.96
N ASP A 213 12.07 4.16 48.25
CA ASP A 213 10.95 4.90 48.88
C ASP A 213 10.85 6.36 48.39
N ALA A 214 11.98 6.93 47.97
CA ALA A 214 12.07 8.28 47.43
C ALA A 214 13.17 8.37 46.35
N PRO A 215 13.12 9.38 45.46
CA PRO A 215 14.21 9.61 44.50
C PRO A 215 15.57 9.80 45.21
N LEU A 216 16.54 8.97 44.86
CA LEU A 216 17.90 9.01 45.38
C LEU A 216 18.78 9.91 44.49
N ARG A 217 19.50 10.84 45.10
CA ARG A 217 20.57 11.58 44.40
C ARG A 217 21.86 10.79 44.51
N HIS A 218 22.43 10.38 43.38
CA HIS A 218 23.67 9.61 43.33
C HIS A 218 24.64 10.24 42.32
N ASP A 219 25.90 10.37 42.71
CA ASP A 219 26.96 10.85 41.83
C ASP A 219 27.74 9.66 41.25
N PHE A 220 27.57 9.42 39.96
CA PHE A 220 28.27 8.36 39.21
C PHE A 220 29.74 8.73 38.90
N GLY A 221 30.19 9.90 39.34
CA GLY A 221 31.55 10.37 39.17
C GLY A 221 31.91 10.66 37.70
N LYS A 222 33.20 10.93 37.47
CA LYS A 222 33.74 11.24 36.13
C LYS A 222 33.87 10.00 35.25
N SER A 223 34.13 8.83 35.84
CA SER A 223 34.20 7.55 35.12
C SER A 223 32.83 7.13 34.58
N GLY A 224 31.76 7.47 35.30
CA GLY A 224 30.40 7.07 34.97
C GLY A 224 30.09 5.60 35.29
N ALA A 225 28.91 5.19 34.88
CA ALA A 225 28.45 3.80 34.88
C ALA A 225 27.63 3.50 33.62
N SER A 226 27.57 2.24 33.21
CA SER A 226 26.63 1.74 32.21
C SER A 226 25.47 1.04 32.91
N ILE A 227 24.25 1.33 32.46
CA ILE A 227 23.01 0.75 32.95
C ILE A 227 22.39 -0.04 31.80
N ARG A 228 22.32 -1.36 31.96
CA ARG A 228 21.72 -2.28 31.00
C ARG A 228 20.36 -2.74 31.50
N PHE A 229 19.35 -2.55 30.65
CA PHE A 229 17.97 -2.95 30.84
C PHE A 229 17.69 -4.16 29.95
N GLU A 230 17.17 -5.24 30.52
CA GLU A 230 16.78 -6.44 29.78
C GLU A 230 15.29 -6.69 29.97
N SER A 231 14.58 -6.87 28.86
CA SER A 231 13.16 -7.24 28.86
C SER A 231 12.91 -8.47 28.00
N ARG A 232 12.16 -9.41 28.58
CA ARG A 232 11.57 -10.61 27.99
C ARG A 232 10.04 -10.54 28.00
N GLY A 233 9.47 -9.53 28.67
CA GLY A 233 8.03 -9.28 28.74
C GLY A 233 7.45 -8.75 27.42
N ASP A 234 6.14 -8.51 27.44
CA ASP A 234 5.39 -8.15 26.23
C ASP A 234 5.75 -6.77 25.67
N THR A 235 5.93 -5.77 26.54
CA THR A 235 6.19 -4.38 26.13
C THR A 235 7.19 -3.73 27.06
N THR A 236 8.22 -3.11 26.49
CA THR A 236 9.16 -2.20 27.19
C THR A 236 8.89 -0.78 26.71
N ASP A 237 8.65 0.14 27.63
CA ASP A 237 8.49 1.56 27.32
C ASP A 237 9.74 2.33 27.76
N VAL A 238 10.27 3.15 26.87
CA VAL A 238 11.41 4.03 27.12
C VAL A 238 10.96 5.47 26.92
N ASP A 239 10.85 6.22 28.02
CA ASP A 239 10.54 7.65 28.04
C ASP A 239 11.83 8.47 27.96
N LEU A 240 11.92 9.33 26.95
CA LEU A 240 13.09 10.15 26.64
C LEU A 240 12.72 11.62 26.68
N VAL A 241 13.48 12.43 27.42
CA VAL A 241 13.49 13.89 27.28
C VAL A 241 14.84 14.29 26.70
N LEU A 242 14.86 14.78 25.46
CA LEU A 242 16.11 15.11 24.78
C LEU A 242 16.70 16.40 25.36
N ALA A 243 18.03 16.47 25.47
CA ALA A 243 18.73 17.71 25.83
C ALA A 243 18.54 18.79 24.74
N GLU A 244 18.64 20.09 25.06
CA GLU A 244 18.37 21.20 24.12
C GLU A 244 19.17 21.17 22.80
N ALA A 245 20.41 20.71 22.84
CA ALA A 245 21.23 20.49 21.63
C ALA A 245 21.22 19.02 21.15
N GLY A 246 20.57 18.13 21.89
CA GLY A 246 20.53 16.70 21.63
C GLY A 246 19.49 16.33 20.59
N ALA A 247 19.89 15.62 19.55
CA ALA A 247 19.00 14.89 18.67
C ALA A 247 19.09 13.39 19.01
N LEU A 248 18.00 12.64 18.82
CA LEU A 248 18.04 11.18 18.83
C LEU A 248 18.36 10.71 17.41
N PRO A 249 19.60 10.27 17.11
CA PRO A 249 19.93 9.86 15.76
C PRO A 249 19.27 8.52 15.48
N PHE A 250 18.53 8.44 14.38
CA PHE A 250 18.06 7.17 13.85
C PHE A 250 18.99 6.70 12.74
N TYR A 251 19.20 5.40 12.66
CA TYR A 251 19.93 4.83 11.54
C TYR A 251 19.11 5.00 10.26
N ALA A 252 19.80 5.20 9.14
CA ALA A 252 19.15 5.26 7.83
C ALA A 252 18.80 3.85 7.34
N GLN A 253 17.80 3.77 6.46
CA GLN A 253 17.40 2.54 5.77
C GLN A 253 16.96 1.41 6.71
N ILE A 254 16.22 1.74 7.78
CA ILE A 254 15.70 0.75 8.73
C ILE A 254 14.72 -0.17 7.97
N PRO A 255 14.98 -1.48 7.86
CA PRO A 255 14.13 -2.39 7.11
C PRO A 255 12.88 -2.73 7.92
N VAL A 256 11.71 -2.58 7.31
CA VAL A 256 10.41 -2.76 7.97
C VAL A 256 9.47 -3.65 7.15
N ASP A 257 8.69 -4.49 7.84
CA ASP A 257 7.67 -5.36 7.23
C ASP A 257 6.24 -4.85 7.45
N ALA A 258 6.08 -3.88 8.35
CA ALA A 258 4.83 -3.19 8.58
C ALA A 258 5.10 -1.75 9.02
N LEU A 259 4.23 -0.83 8.59
CA LEU A 259 4.22 0.57 8.98
C LEU A 259 2.76 0.96 9.28
N ALA A 260 2.53 1.54 10.44
CA ALA A 260 1.25 2.06 10.88
C ALA A 260 1.37 3.51 11.34
N LEU A 261 0.39 4.32 10.94
CA LEU A 261 0.25 5.74 11.26
C LEU A 261 -1.09 6.00 11.97
N THR A 262 -1.47 5.01 12.76
CA THR A 262 -2.66 5.01 13.60
C THR A 262 -2.26 4.63 15.01
N ARG A 263 -2.94 5.23 15.98
CA ARG A 263 -2.78 4.91 17.39
C ARG A 263 -4.09 4.33 17.89
N LEU A 264 -4.05 3.22 18.60
CA LEU A 264 -5.21 2.75 19.35
C LEU A 264 -5.27 3.54 20.66
N GLU A 265 -6.39 4.22 20.88
CA GLU A 265 -6.67 4.91 22.14
C GLU A 265 -7.83 4.22 22.84
N GLU A 266 -7.64 3.94 24.12
CA GLU A 266 -8.65 3.32 24.97
C GLU A 266 -9.32 4.40 25.81
N PHE A 267 -10.63 4.56 25.60
CA PHE A 267 -11.47 5.46 26.36
C PHE A 267 -12.22 4.65 27.41
N ALA A 268 -11.89 4.89 28.67
CA ALA A 268 -12.63 4.35 29.80
C ALA A 268 -13.89 5.19 30.06
N LEU A 269 -15.04 4.71 29.57
CA LEU A 269 -16.35 5.23 29.97
C LEU A 269 -16.84 4.47 31.21
N PRO A 270 -17.73 5.06 32.04
CA PRO A 270 -18.16 4.48 33.32
C PRO A 270 -18.63 3.01 33.29
N HIS A 271 -19.06 2.52 32.13
CA HIS A 271 -19.54 1.13 31.94
C HIS A 271 -19.01 0.45 30.66
N LYS A 272 -18.04 1.05 29.94
CA LYS A 272 -17.51 0.49 28.70
C LYS A 272 -16.11 1.00 28.41
N SER A 273 -15.20 0.10 28.08
CA SER A 273 -13.96 0.46 27.39
C SER A 273 -14.24 0.53 25.89
N VAL A 274 -13.96 1.69 25.28
CA VAL A 274 -14.05 1.88 23.83
C VAL A 274 -12.64 2.08 23.31
N VAL A 275 -12.19 1.16 22.45
CA VAL A 275 -10.92 1.31 21.74
C VAL A 275 -11.22 1.92 20.38
N ALA A 276 -10.63 3.07 20.08
CA ALA A 276 -10.78 3.73 18.79
C ALA A 276 -9.40 3.94 18.13
N PRO A 277 -9.24 3.65 16.83
CA PRO A 277 -8.06 4.04 16.09
C PRO A 277 -8.10 5.55 15.83
N LEU A 278 -7.02 6.26 16.12
CA LEU A 278 -6.85 7.68 15.82
C LEU A 278 -5.72 7.86 14.82
N SER A 279 -5.93 8.76 13.86
CA SER A 279 -4.85 9.18 12.96
C SER A 279 -3.74 9.87 13.74
N THR A 280 -2.50 9.51 13.42
CA THR A 280 -1.32 10.20 13.96
C THR A 280 -0.74 11.20 12.97
N VAL A 281 -1.35 11.33 11.78
CA VAL A 281 -0.86 12.17 10.69
C VAL A 281 -1.07 13.65 11.00
N LEU A 282 -0.01 14.44 10.94
CA LEU A 282 -0.04 15.89 11.05
C LEU A 282 0.06 16.58 9.67
N GLY A 283 0.59 15.88 8.67
CA GLY A 283 0.64 16.33 7.28
C GLY A 283 1.68 15.56 6.49
N GLY A 284 1.70 15.73 5.17
CA GLY A 284 2.72 15.11 4.32
C GLY A 284 2.26 14.82 2.91
N SER A 285 2.88 13.85 2.27
CA SER A 285 2.44 13.33 0.99
C SER A 285 2.91 11.91 0.69
N ILE A 286 2.09 11.21 -0.09
CA ILE A 286 2.41 9.91 -0.67
C ILE A 286 2.77 10.13 -2.14
N PHE A 287 3.86 9.54 -2.58
CA PHE A 287 4.31 9.52 -3.96
C PHE A 287 4.20 8.11 -4.50
N PHE A 288 3.44 7.92 -5.58
CA PHE A 288 3.29 6.63 -6.24
C PHE A 288 4.33 6.49 -7.35
N GLU A 289 5.39 5.72 -7.11
CA GLU A 289 6.46 5.50 -8.09
C GLU A 289 5.93 4.83 -9.36
N SER A 290 4.87 4.03 -9.22
CA SER A 290 4.23 3.32 -10.34
C SER A 290 3.37 4.23 -11.23
N LEU A 291 3.06 5.45 -10.78
CA LEU A 291 2.19 6.41 -11.44
C LEU A 291 2.96 7.68 -11.83
N ASP A 292 4.17 7.53 -12.36
CA ASP A 292 5.00 8.66 -12.80
C ASP A 292 5.23 9.70 -11.67
N GLY A 293 5.36 9.21 -10.43
CA GLY A 293 5.56 10.06 -9.26
C GLY A 293 4.33 10.85 -8.81
N ALA A 294 3.11 10.43 -9.20
CA ALA A 294 1.87 11.07 -8.77
C ALA A 294 1.86 11.29 -7.26
N ARG A 295 1.63 12.55 -6.86
CA ARG A 295 1.67 12.99 -5.47
C ARG A 295 0.25 13.13 -4.91
N HIS A 296 0.02 12.51 -3.77
CA HIS A 296 -1.19 12.68 -2.98
C HIS A 296 -0.85 13.41 -1.67
N PRO A 297 -1.30 14.66 -1.47
CA PRO A 297 -1.07 15.38 -0.22
C PRO A 297 -1.94 14.81 0.89
N LEU A 298 -1.38 14.70 2.09
CA LEU A 298 -2.08 14.24 3.30
C LEU A 298 -2.36 15.43 4.21
N ARG A 299 -3.58 15.49 4.74
CA ARG A 299 -4.01 16.53 5.68
C ARG A 299 -3.79 16.10 7.12
N ALA A 300 -3.69 17.08 8.02
CA ALA A 300 -3.68 16.81 9.46
C ALA A 300 -4.95 16.07 9.88
N GLY A 301 -4.80 15.01 10.67
CA GLY A 301 -5.90 14.16 11.14
C GLY A 301 -6.44 13.19 10.09
N GLU A 302 -5.94 13.21 8.84
CA GLU A 302 -6.36 12.26 7.82
C GLU A 302 -5.87 10.86 8.19
N HIS A 303 -6.78 9.89 8.28
CA HIS A 303 -6.41 8.50 8.52
C HIS A 303 -5.71 7.96 7.29
N LEU A 304 -4.50 7.43 7.46
CA LEU A 304 -3.77 6.74 6.41
C LEU A 304 -3.64 5.26 6.80
N ARG A 305 -4.32 4.39 6.06
CA ARG A 305 -4.24 2.94 6.25
C ARG A 305 -3.37 2.32 5.16
N LEU A 306 -2.38 1.56 5.59
CA LEU A 306 -1.50 0.78 4.72
C LEU A 306 -1.73 -0.70 5.03
N GLU A 307 -1.92 -1.51 3.99
CA GLU A 307 -1.92 -2.97 4.11
C GLU A 307 -0.62 -3.51 3.49
N VAL A 308 0.01 -4.45 4.20
CA VAL A 308 1.30 -5.09 3.85
C VAL A 308 2.34 -4.06 3.37
N ALA A 309 2.90 -3.31 4.32
CA ALA A 309 3.87 -2.26 4.04
C ALA A 309 5.31 -2.74 4.28
N GLU A 310 5.88 -3.38 3.26
CA GLU A 310 7.26 -3.86 3.26
C GLU A 310 8.20 -2.85 2.62
N GLY A 311 9.32 -2.54 3.26
CA GLY A 311 10.26 -1.58 2.71
C GLY A 311 11.32 -1.12 3.68
N ARG A 312 11.65 0.18 3.61
CA ARG A 312 12.65 0.80 4.47
C ARG A 312 12.26 2.20 4.88
N ILE A 313 12.53 2.54 6.12
CA ILE A 313 12.51 3.92 6.60
C ILE A 313 13.84 4.55 6.19
N GLU A 314 13.79 5.48 5.23
CA GLU A 314 14.97 6.18 4.73
C GLU A 314 15.45 7.24 5.73
N SER A 315 14.52 7.94 6.39
CA SER A 315 14.83 8.88 7.47
C SER A 315 13.74 8.90 8.52
N LEU A 316 14.14 8.92 9.80
CA LEU A 316 13.25 9.14 10.94
C LEU A 316 13.90 10.22 11.81
N ARG A 317 13.18 11.32 12.07
CA ARG A 317 13.69 12.47 12.81
C ARG A 317 12.68 12.90 13.86
N LEU A 318 13.17 13.17 15.06
CA LEU A 318 12.39 13.82 16.12
C LEU A 318 12.58 15.32 16.00
N LEU A 319 11.48 16.06 15.91
CA LEU A 319 11.48 17.52 15.96
C LEU A 319 11.09 17.98 17.37
N ASP A 320 10.65 19.21 17.57
CA ASP A 320 10.26 19.65 18.93
C ASP A 320 8.90 19.08 19.36
N ASP A 321 7.95 18.99 18.42
CA ASP A 321 6.54 18.64 18.68
C ASP A 321 6.00 17.51 17.80
N ARG A 322 6.82 16.94 16.91
CA ARG A 322 6.41 15.97 15.89
C ARG A 322 7.54 15.03 15.45
N ILE A 323 7.16 13.99 14.75
CA ILE A 323 8.04 12.99 14.16
C ILE A 323 7.99 13.15 12.64
N ALA A 324 9.14 13.37 12.00
CA ALA A 324 9.26 13.39 10.55
C ALA A 324 9.78 12.03 10.06
N LEU A 325 9.01 11.40 9.18
CA LEU A 325 9.28 10.08 8.62
C LEU A 325 9.33 10.15 7.09
N LYS A 326 10.37 9.51 6.52
CA LYS A 326 10.43 9.17 5.11
C LYS A 326 10.53 7.66 4.97
N PHE A 327 9.51 7.05 4.38
CA PHE A 327 9.44 5.63 4.11
C PHE A 327 9.40 5.38 2.60
N ARG A 328 10.05 4.29 2.17
CA ARG A 328 10.00 3.82 0.79
C ARG A 328 9.80 2.32 0.78
N GLY A 329 8.76 1.85 0.10
CA GLY A 329 8.41 0.43 0.11
C GLY A 329 7.33 0.05 -0.88
N SER A 330 6.92 -1.22 -0.81
CA SER A 330 5.77 -1.78 -1.50
C SER A 330 4.60 -1.85 -0.52
N VAL A 331 3.40 -1.54 -1.02
CA VAL A 331 2.13 -1.61 -0.28
C VAL A 331 1.11 -2.36 -1.12
N SER A 332 0.30 -3.21 -0.48
CA SER A 332 -0.77 -3.95 -1.15
C SER A 332 -2.10 -3.18 -1.18
N ALA A 333 -2.33 -2.33 -0.17
CA ALA A 333 -3.42 -1.36 -0.20
C ALA A 333 -3.03 -0.05 0.50
N VAL A 334 -3.59 1.05 0.00
CA VAL A 334 -3.46 2.40 0.57
C VAL A 334 -4.84 3.03 0.56
N ALA A 335 -5.35 3.40 1.73
CA ALA A 335 -6.62 4.12 1.83
C ALA A 335 -6.45 5.35 2.73
N THR A 336 -7.21 6.40 2.42
CA THR A 336 -7.30 7.58 3.29
C THR A 336 -8.74 7.91 3.68
N GLY A 337 -8.92 8.54 4.84
CA GLY A 337 -10.24 8.91 5.38
C GLY A 337 -10.76 7.95 6.45
N GLU A 338 -11.89 8.31 7.05
CA GLU A 338 -12.54 7.56 8.13
C GLU A 338 -13.11 6.22 7.62
N GLU A 339 -13.27 5.23 8.51
CA GLU A 339 -13.50 3.81 8.13
C GLU A 339 -14.63 3.60 7.10
N ASP A 340 -15.74 4.33 7.23
CA ASP A 340 -16.92 4.17 6.37
C ASP A 340 -16.88 5.01 5.08
N ILE A 341 -16.00 6.02 5.00
CA ILE A 341 -15.91 6.98 3.88
C ILE A 341 -14.49 6.95 3.25
N GLY A 342 -13.74 5.88 3.52
CA GLY A 342 -12.37 5.70 3.06
C GLY A 342 -12.26 5.77 1.53
N ARG A 343 -11.38 6.65 1.05
CA ARG A 343 -10.96 6.69 -0.35
C ARG A 343 -9.77 5.78 -0.54
N ASP A 344 -9.97 4.71 -1.32
CA ASP A 344 -8.87 3.85 -1.76
C ASP A 344 -8.01 4.59 -2.80
N LEU A 345 -6.71 4.70 -2.51
CA LEU A 345 -5.71 5.37 -3.34
C LEU A 345 -4.94 4.40 -4.25
N MET A 346 -5.26 3.10 -4.22
CA MET A 346 -4.62 2.13 -5.09
C MET A 346 -4.91 2.42 -6.55
N PRO A 347 -3.88 2.42 -7.42
CA PRO A 347 -4.09 2.61 -8.83
C PRO A 347 -4.88 1.47 -9.46
N SER A 348 -5.72 1.81 -10.44
CA SER A 348 -6.25 0.81 -11.36
C SER A 348 -5.17 0.35 -12.35
N LEU A 349 -5.32 -0.86 -12.90
CA LEU A 349 -4.42 -1.36 -13.95
C LEU A 349 -4.33 -0.40 -15.14
N LEU A 350 -5.44 0.26 -15.49
CA LEU A 350 -5.45 1.26 -16.54
C LEU A 350 -4.58 2.48 -16.21
N GLN A 351 -4.66 3.01 -14.98
CA GLN A 351 -3.82 4.13 -14.55
C GLN A 351 -2.34 3.75 -14.55
N TRP A 352 -2.03 2.56 -14.07
CA TRP A 352 -0.68 1.99 -14.09
C TRP A 352 -0.15 1.81 -15.51
N LEU A 353 -0.96 1.29 -16.42
CA LEU A 353 -0.58 1.09 -17.82
C LEU A 353 -0.34 2.43 -18.52
N LYS A 354 -1.24 3.41 -18.27
CA LYS A 354 -1.11 4.78 -18.76
C LYS A 354 0.17 5.46 -18.30
N ALA A 355 0.63 5.20 -17.08
CA ALA A 355 1.84 5.80 -16.54
C ALA A 355 3.13 5.19 -17.13
N ARG A 356 3.10 3.93 -17.61
CA ARG A 356 4.29 3.23 -18.11
C ARG A 356 4.43 3.20 -19.62
N GLN A 357 3.32 3.23 -20.35
CA GLN A 357 3.29 3.12 -21.80
C GLN A 357 2.62 4.35 -22.39
N PRO A 358 3.17 4.94 -23.47
CA PRO A 358 2.47 6.01 -24.17
C PRO A 358 1.12 5.47 -24.66
N LEU A 359 0.03 6.21 -24.42
CA LEU A 359 -1.33 5.78 -24.79
C LEU A 359 -1.43 5.31 -26.26
N SER A 360 -0.58 5.85 -27.13
CA SER A 360 -0.47 5.43 -28.53
C SER A 360 -0.24 3.93 -28.69
N LEU A 361 0.50 3.28 -27.79
CA LEU A 361 0.81 1.86 -27.86
C LEU A 361 -0.41 1.00 -27.46
N VAL A 362 -1.20 1.46 -26.48
CA VAL A 362 -2.45 0.79 -26.08
C VAL A 362 -3.51 0.90 -27.18
N TRP A 363 -3.66 2.09 -27.77
CA TRP A 363 -4.57 2.30 -28.90
C TRP A 363 -4.09 1.56 -30.14
N GLY A 364 -2.78 1.55 -30.42
CA GLY A 364 -2.18 0.78 -31.49
C GLY A 364 -2.46 -0.71 -31.35
N ALA A 365 -2.28 -1.28 -30.15
CA ALA A 365 -2.60 -2.68 -29.88
C ALA A 365 -4.10 -2.98 -30.04
N THR A 366 -4.97 -2.08 -29.57
CA THR A 366 -6.43 -2.23 -29.68
C THR A 366 -6.87 -2.22 -31.15
N ILE A 367 -6.39 -1.26 -31.94
CA ILE A 367 -6.68 -1.14 -33.38
C ILE A 367 -6.10 -2.34 -34.13
N PHE A 368 -4.89 -2.78 -33.79
CA PHE A 368 -4.26 -3.95 -34.39
C PHE A 368 -5.05 -5.23 -34.10
N LEU A 369 -5.45 -5.46 -32.84
CA LEU A 369 -6.27 -6.61 -32.45
C LEU A 369 -7.64 -6.60 -33.13
N TYR A 370 -8.28 -5.43 -33.21
CA TYR A 370 -9.51 -5.24 -33.97
C TYR A 370 -9.31 -5.61 -35.45
N GLY A 371 -8.26 -5.09 -36.08
CA GLY A 371 -7.90 -5.41 -37.47
C GLY A 371 -7.65 -6.91 -37.68
N LEU A 372 -7.01 -7.57 -36.71
CA LEU A 372 -6.71 -9.01 -36.74
C LEU A 372 -8.00 -9.84 -36.64
N ILE A 373 -8.91 -9.48 -35.73
CA ILE A 373 -10.23 -10.12 -35.59
C ILE A 373 -11.07 -9.95 -36.87
N VAL A 374 -11.11 -8.74 -37.43
CA VAL A 374 -11.82 -8.47 -38.69
C VAL A 374 -11.20 -9.26 -39.85
N SER A 375 -9.88 -9.41 -39.89
CA SER A 375 -9.18 -10.16 -40.94
C SER A 375 -9.42 -11.66 -40.82
N ALA A 376 -9.31 -12.22 -39.61
CA ALA A 376 -9.55 -13.64 -39.33
C ALA A 376 -11.00 -14.04 -39.63
N THR A 377 -11.98 -13.20 -39.25
CA THR A 377 -13.40 -13.47 -39.55
C THR A 377 -13.70 -13.37 -41.04
N ARG A 378 -13.07 -12.44 -41.77
CA ARG A 378 -13.15 -12.38 -43.23
C ARG A 378 -12.53 -13.60 -43.91
N TRP A 379 -11.41 -14.09 -43.39
CA TRP A 379 -10.74 -15.28 -43.90
C TRP A 379 -11.59 -16.54 -43.69
N TYR A 380 -12.12 -16.73 -42.47
CA TYR A 380 -12.97 -17.87 -42.14
C TYR A 380 -14.24 -17.95 -43.02
N ARG A 381 -14.83 -16.79 -43.37
CA ARG A 381 -15.98 -16.75 -44.29
C ARG A 381 -15.64 -17.06 -45.75
N ARG A 382 -14.36 -17.05 -46.13
CA ARG A 382 -13.90 -17.29 -47.52
C ARG A 382 -13.40 -18.70 -47.76
N THR A 383 -13.00 -19.43 -46.72
CA THR A 383 -12.68 -20.85 -46.80
C THR A 383 -13.98 -21.66 -46.87
N PRO A 384 -14.25 -22.35 -48.00
CA PRO A 384 -15.48 -23.13 -48.21
C PRO A 384 -15.52 -24.41 -47.38
#